data_AF-A0A820YPX5-F1
#
_entry.id   AF-A0A820YPX5-F1
#
_cell.length_a   1.000
_cell.length_b   1.000
_cell.length_c   1.000
_cell.angle_alpha   90.00
_cell.angle_beta   90.00
_cell.angle_gamma   90.00
#
_symmetry.space_group_name_H-M   'P 1'
#
loop_
_entity.id
_entity.type
_entity.pdbx_description
1 polymer ?
#
loop_
_entity_poly.entity_id
_entity_poly.type
_entity_poly.pdbx_seq_one_letter_code
_entity_poly.pdbx_strand_id
1 'polypeptide(L)' 'VCPDDYYQLFTLHAMMTNAIIPLVYGLLIGKSNGDYNQFFEKLFEQDNFQPESIMTDFESGTIKSVKGTLPNVLHKGTF' A
#
# COMPACT_ATOMS: atom_id res chain seq x y z
N VAL A 1 -11.81 -6.23 14.18
CA VAL A 1 -11.35 -5.15 15.08
C VAL A 1 -9.84 -5.13 15.02
N CYS A 2 -9.24 -3.95 14.79
CA CYS A 2 -7.79 -3.76 14.85
C CYS A 2 -7.37 -3.75 16.34
N PRO A 3 -6.25 -4.36 16.75
CA PRO A 3 -5.80 -4.29 18.13
C PRO A 3 -5.59 -2.84 18.57
N ASP A 4 -5.77 -2.54 19.86
CA ASP A 4 -5.86 -1.17 20.40
C ASP A 4 -4.63 -0.29 20.09
N ASP A 5 -3.45 -0.90 19.93
CA ASP A 5 -2.20 -0.20 19.60
C ASP A 5 -2.13 0.27 18.13
N TYR A 6 -3.05 -0.16 17.28
CA TYR A 6 -3.01 0.07 15.84
C TYR A 6 -4.30 0.72 15.34
N TYR A 7 -4.13 1.73 14.49
CA TYR A 7 -5.24 2.46 13.89
C TYR A 7 -5.95 1.65 12.81
N GLN A 8 -5.20 0.90 12.00
CA GLN A 8 -5.76 0.16 10.87
C GLN A 8 -4.96 -1.08 10.48
N LEU A 9 -5.65 -2.04 9.86
CA LEU A 9 -5.05 -3.09 9.06
C LEU A 9 -4.96 -2.61 7.61
N PHE A 10 -3.74 -2.40 7.12
CA PHE A 10 -3.45 -2.14 5.72
C PHE A 10 -3.21 -3.48 5.00
N THR A 11 -3.76 -3.63 3.80
CA THR A 11 -3.63 -4.87 3.03
C THR A 11 -3.21 -4.57 1.60
N LEU A 12 -2.14 -5.23 1.15
CA LEU A 12 -1.66 -5.16 -0.22
C LEU A 12 -1.93 -6.48 -0.91
N HIS A 13 -2.58 -6.40 -2.07
CA HIS A 13 -2.93 -7.56 -2.87
C HIS A 13 -2.38 -7.40 -4.30
N ALA A 14 -1.92 -8.50 -4.90
CA ALA A 14 -1.67 -8.56 -6.32
C ALA A 14 -2.92 -9.03 -7.06
N MET A 15 -3.19 -8.40 -8.19
CA MET A 15 -4.17 -8.88 -9.15
C MET A 15 -3.42 -9.65 -10.25
N MET A 16 -3.66 -10.95 -10.36
CA MET A 16 -3.04 -11.83 -11.34
C MET A 16 -4.11 -12.54 -12.15
N THR A 17 -4.22 -12.22 -13.43
CA THR A 17 -5.19 -12.78 -14.42
C THR A 17 -6.64 -12.83 -13.92
N ASN A 18 -6.98 -13.84 -13.10
CA ASN A 18 -8.33 -14.05 -12.55
C ASN A 18 -8.35 -14.21 -11.02
N ALA A 19 -7.27 -13.87 -10.32
CA ALA A 19 -7.15 -14.01 -8.88
C ALA A 19 -6.66 -12.72 -8.21
N ILE A 20 -7.17 -12.48 -7.01
CA ILE A 20 -6.65 -11.48 -6.08
C ILE A 20 -5.88 -12.26 -5.01
N ILE A 21 -4.57 -12.05 -4.95
CA ILE A 21 -3.66 -12.77 -4.07
C ILE A 21 -3.18 -11.79 -3.00
N PRO A 22 -3.46 -12.04 -1.70
CA PRO A 22 -2.90 -11.22 -0.64
C PRO A 22 -1.38 -11.40 -0.60
N LEU A 23 -0.66 -10.28 -0.58
CA LEU A 23 0.79 -10.27 -0.51
C LEU A 23 1.27 -9.89 0.88
N VAL A 24 0.76 -8.79 1.42
CA VAL A 24 1.27 -8.18 2.66
C VAL A 24 0.13 -7.63 3.50
N TYR A 25 0.23 -7.86 4.80
CA TYR A 25 -0.63 -7.30 5.83
C TYR A 25 0.22 -6.42 6.75
N GLY A 26 -0.17 -5.16 6.92
CA GLY A 26 0.50 -4.21 7.81
C GLY A 26 -0.44 -3.71 8.88
N LEU A 27 -0.02 -3.74 10.14
CA LEU A 27 -0.71 -3.05 11.23
C LEU A 27 -0.11 -1.66 11.36
N LEU A 28 -0.86 -0.64 10.94
CA LEU A 28 -0.39 0.75 10.94
C LEU A 28 -0.94 1.48 12.16
N ILE A 29 -0.06 2.25 12.81
CA ILE A 29 -0.39 3.09 13.97
C ILE A 29 -1.14 4.38 13.59
N GLY A 30 -1.20 4.68 12.29
CA GLY A 30 -1.82 5.89 11.77
C GLY A 30 -2.15 5.77 10.27
N LYS A 31 -2.54 6.91 9.70
CA LYS A 31 -2.96 7.05 8.30
C LYS A 31 -2.38 8.31 7.63
N SER A 32 -1.32 8.85 8.22
CA SER A 32 -0.59 9.97 7.64
C SER A 32 0.25 9.49 6.44
N ASN A 33 0.69 10.43 5.61
CA ASN A 33 1.64 10.12 4.54
C ASN A 33 2.93 9.45 5.07
N GLY A 34 3.38 9.81 6.28
CA GLY A 34 4.55 9.22 6.91
C GLY A 34 4.34 7.75 7.29
N ASP A 35 3.16 7.41 7.79
CA ASP A 35 2.81 6.03 8.16
C ASP A 35 2.82 5.11 6.91
N TYR A 36 2.25 5.59 5.81
CA TYR A 36 2.27 4.86 4.54
C TYR A 36 3.67 4.78 3.93
N ASN A 37 4.45 5.86 3.97
CA ASN A 37 5.84 5.83 3.50
C ASN A 37 6.65 4.77 4.23
N GLN A 38 6.55 4.72 5.56
CA GLN A 38 7.25 3.72 6.36
C GLN A 38 6.83 2.29 5.96
N PHE A 39 5.53 2.05 5.73
CA PHE A 39 5.06 0.76 5.25
C PHE A 39 5.69 0.37 3.91
N PHE A 40 5.68 1.26 2.92
CA PHE A 40 6.23 1.00 1.60
C PHE A 40 7.76 0.86 1.62
N GLU A 41 8.48 1.69 2.39
CA GLU A 41 9.92 1.54 2.60
C GLU A 41 10.26 0.14 3.14
N LYS A 42 9.52 -0.35 4.14
CA LYS A 42 9.68 -1.70 4.67
C LYS A 42 9.38 -2.79 3.65
N LEU A 43 8.40 -2.59 2.78
CA LEU A 43 8.13 -3.52 1.68
C LEU A 43 9.34 -3.61 0.73
N PHE A 44 9.92 -2.48 0.32
CA PHE A 44 11.06 -2.45 -0.59
C PHE A 44 12.37 -2.97 0.01
N GLU A 45 12.51 -2.92 1.35
CA GLU A 45 13.62 -3.59 2.04
C GLU A 45 13.54 -5.13 1.92
N GLN A 46 12.34 -5.70 1.77
CA GLN A 46 12.15 -7.16 1.74
C GLN A 46 12.17 -7.73 0.32
N ASP A 47 11.68 -6.98 -0.67
CA ASP A 47 11.63 -7.44 -2.06
C ASP A 47 11.68 -6.26 -3.05
N ASN A 48 12.15 -6.53 -4.26
CA ASN A 48 12.14 -5.56 -5.35
C ASN A 48 10.75 -5.50 -6.00
N PHE A 49 9.79 -4.91 -5.28
CA PHE A 49 8.40 -4.79 -5.72
C PHE A 49 8.27 -3.79 -6.90
N GLN A 50 8.00 -4.29 -8.11
CA GLN A 50 7.91 -3.47 -9.34
C GLN A 50 6.61 -3.75 -10.11
N PRO A 51 5.44 -3.33 -9.61
CA PRO A 51 4.17 -3.55 -10.30
C PRO A 51 4.02 -2.65 -11.53
N GLU A 52 3.33 -3.10 -12.57
CA GLU A 52 3.01 -2.26 -13.75
C GLU A 52 2.01 -1.15 -13.42
N SER A 53 1.04 -1.46 -12.55
CA SER A 53 0.04 -0.51 -12.08
C SER A 53 -0.32 -0.79 -10.63
N ILE A 54 -0.75 0.26 -9.94
CA ILE A 54 -1.22 0.17 -8.56
C ILE A 54 -2.55 0.88 -8.43
N MET A 55 -3.43 0.27 -7.67
CA MET A 55 -4.75 0.79 -7.36
C MET A 55 -4.82 1.01 -5.85
N THR A 56 -5.22 2.21 -5.45
CA THR A 56 -5.40 2.56 -4.04
C THR A 56 -6.80 3.08 -3.82
N ASP A 57 -7.25 3.04 -2.58
CA ASP A 57 -8.40 3.84 -2.16
C ASP A 57 -8.13 5.34 -2.34
N PHE A 58 -9.17 6.15 -2.18
CA PHE A 58 -9.11 7.62 -2.32
C PHE A 58 -8.38 8.31 -1.15
N GLU A 59 -7.68 7.55 -0.30
CA GLU A 59 -6.98 8.12 0.82
C GLU A 59 -5.75 8.91 0.36
N SER A 60 -5.79 10.22 0.62
CA SER A 60 -4.74 11.14 0.16
C SER A 60 -3.33 10.80 0.67
N GLY A 61 -3.23 10.17 1.85
CA GLY A 61 -1.97 9.69 2.42
C GLY A 61 -1.37 8.58 1.57
N THR A 62 -2.14 7.51 1.32
CA THR A 62 -1.74 6.37 0.49
C THR A 62 -1.34 6.81 -0.91
N ILE A 63 -2.14 7.67 -1.55
CA ILE A 63 -1.88 8.18 -2.90
C ILE A 63 -0.55 8.93 -2.98
N LYS A 64 -0.29 9.83 -2.02
CA LYS A 64 0.95 10.61 -1.99
C LYS A 64 2.16 9.72 -1.76
N SER A 65 2.03 8.77 -0.84
CA SER A 65 3.10 7.83 -0.50
C SER A 65 3.49 6.98 -1.71
N VAL A 66 2.52 6.33 -2.34
CA VAL A 66 2.73 5.50 -3.53
C VAL A 66 3.38 6.30 -4.67
N LYS A 67 2.92 7.53 -4.94
CA LYS A 67 3.54 8.37 -5.98
C LYS A 67 5.00 8.73 -5.67
N GLY A 68 5.36 8.84 -4.39
CA GLY A 68 6.73 9.10 -3.97
C GLY A 68 7.62 7.86 -4.08
N THR A 69 7.12 6.70 -3.67
CA THR A 69 7.91 5.46 -3.61
C THR A 69 7.92 4.68 -4.93
N LEU A 70 6.89 4.82 -5.75
CA LEU A 70 6.70 4.16 -7.05
C LEU A 70 6.41 5.18 -8.16
N PRO A 71 7.33 6.13 -8.45
CA PRO A 71 7.06 7.26 -9.34
C PRO A 71 6.76 6.88 -10.79
N ASN A 72 7.19 5.69 -11.23
CA ASN A 72 7.02 5.21 -12.60
C ASN A 72 5.82 4.24 -12.77
N VAL A 73 5.10 3.94 -11.69
CA VAL A 73 3.97 2.99 -11.73
C VAL A 73 2.69 3.71 -12.12
N LEU A 74 1.89 3.10 -12.99
CA LEU A 74 0.60 3.66 -13.37
C LEU A 74 -0.37 3.61 -12.17
N HIS A 75 -0.70 4.78 -11.62
CA HIS A 75 -1.65 4.88 -10.53
C HIS A 75 -3.08 4.96 -11.05
N LYS A 76 -3.92 4.00 -10.66
CA LYS A 76 -5.34 3.94 -10.99
C LYS A 76 -6.17 4.29 -9.76
N GLY A 77 -7.13 5.21 -9.91
CA GLY A 77 -8.17 5.39 -8.90
C GLY A 77 -9.14 4.22 -8.91
N THR A 78 -9.62 3.82 -7.74
CA THR A 78 -10.75 2.88 -7.62
C THR A 78 -12.05 3.64 -7.88
N PHE A 79 -13.03 3.11 -8.62
CA PHE A 79 -14.35 3.76 -8.80
C PHE A 79 -15.30 3.44 -7.64
#